data_AF-A0A8X6YSX7-F1
#
_entry.id   AF-A0A8X6YSX7-F1
#
_cell.length_a   1.000
_cell.length_b   1.000
_cell.length_c   1.000
_cell.angle_alpha   90.00
_cell.angle_beta   90.00
_cell.angle_gamma   90.00
#
_symmetry.space_group_name_H-M   'P 1'
#
loop_
_entity.id
_entity.type
_entity.pdbx_description
1 polymer ?
#
loop_
_entity_poly.entity_id
_entity_poly.type
_entity_poly.pdbx_seq_one_letter_code
_entity_poly.pdbx_strand_id
1 'polypeptide(L)'
;MVGCTGRWKFTWLWSRPHILTGSPSLNYHGKAPDYSGNKLVNQSHNEISFFHARSSGRVKIRLCDPRPNIYSRANSSKFFRISFTDLRYHTCKNFTKAFPSLESTMAYGTYQSIRGLVFPGGPMFPKKNIEDTLDYVPHDGDIIIASYPKTGTTWLEYIVLQIVSKGELYPDFDEISLKFIPFLEMMGVSVLDKIGNPRICMHHCPYNMVQKNNKAKYLYAYRRPEDTIISYYHFLKNMGSIPSGFEEFFERFLSGNIGYGNYFDHVLSFYEHKSDENMLFVSYEKLQLNRRDEILRIAKFLGEEYHQSLIEDEALLEKILERTSFDYMKKNLSLTHPKSEKEGERKTVNFFRKGVIGDGEKSLSAEQQERLKSMAKKKLQGCEVLNEWMKE
;
A
#
# COMPACT_ATOMS: atom_id res chain seq x y z
N MET A 1 -54.19 -8.26 13.69
CA MET A 1 -55.28 -7.26 13.51
C MET A 1 -54.89 -6.01 14.28
N VAL A 2 -55.33 -4.84 13.78
CA VAL A 2 -55.00 -3.45 14.20
C VAL A 2 -53.62 -2.98 13.71
N GLY A 3 -53.43 -2.00 12.82
CA GLY A 3 -54.33 -1.06 12.14
C GLY A 3 -53.91 0.41 12.39
N CYS A 4 -53.64 1.15 11.30
CA CYS A 4 -53.60 2.63 11.18
C CYS A 4 -52.35 3.39 11.72
N THR A 5 -51.85 4.51 11.18
CA THR A 5 -52.15 5.40 10.01
C THR A 5 -51.10 6.53 9.92
N GLY A 6 -50.85 7.05 8.71
CA GLY A 6 -50.44 8.45 8.42
C GLY A 6 -48.93 8.77 8.49
N ARG A 7 -48.35 9.72 7.76
CA ARG A 7 -48.85 10.81 6.90
C ARG A 7 -47.60 11.42 6.19
N TRP A 8 -47.59 11.61 4.87
CA TRP A 8 -46.61 12.48 4.20
C TRP A 8 -47.34 13.62 3.49
N LYS A 9 -47.04 14.85 3.88
CA LYS A 9 -47.62 16.08 3.33
C LYS A 9 -46.97 16.41 1.98
N PHE A 10 -47.81 16.62 0.98
CA PHE A 10 -47.49 17.43 -0.20
C PHE A 10 -47.66 18.91 0.14
N THR A 11 -46.76 19.76 -0.35
CA THR A 11 -47.00 21.20 -0.48
C THR A 11 -46.78 21.60 -1.93
N TRP A 12 -47.85 22.06 -2.55
CA TRP A 12 -47.87 22.79 -3.81
C TRP A 12 -47.77 24.28 -3.53
N LEU A 13 -47.03 25.02 -4.35
CA LEU A 13 -47.17 26.47 -4.49
C LEU A 13 -47.27 26.78 -5.98
N TRP A 14 -48.41 27.33 -6.38
CA TRP A 14 -48.70 27.86 -7.71
C TRP A 14 -48.65 29.39 -7.65
N SER A 15 -47.98 30.03 -8.61
CA SER A 15 -48.37 31.36 -9.10
C SER A 15 -47.94 31.56 -10.56
N ARG A 16 -48.95 31.39 -11.42
CA ARG A 16 -49.29 31.86 -12.78
C ARG A 16 -48.33 32.67 -13.70
N PRO A 17 -48.65 32.69 -15.03
CA PRO A 17 -47.72 32.95 -16.13
C PRO A 17 -47.86 34.34 -16.77
N HIS A 18 -46.84 34.77 -17.53
CA HIS A 18 -47.03 35.70 -18.65
C HIS A 18 -46.21 35.25 -19.88
N ILE A 19 -46.93 35.05 -20.97
CA ILE A 19 -46.45 34.94 -22.35
C ILE A 19 -46.23 36.36 -22.87
N LEU A 20 -45.18 36.61 -23.66
CA LEU A 20 -45.23 37.43 -24.89
C LEU A 20 -43.97 37.20 -25.75
N THR A 21 -44.17 36.48 -26.85
CA THR A 21 -43.69 36.69 -28.24
C THR A 21 -42.30 37.28 -28.53
N GLY A 22 -41.55 36.60 -29.41
CA GLY A 22 -40.57 37.26 -30.29
C GLY A 22 -39.46 36.35 -30.83
N SER A 23 -39.62 35.88 -32.07
CA SER A 23 -38.53 35.52 -33.01
C SER A 23 -38.55 36.60 -34.11
N PRO A 24 -37.45 36.96 -34.79
CA PRO A 24 -36.73 36.01 -35.66
C PRO A 24 -35.20 36.17 -35.82
N SER A 25 -34.61 35.02 -36.13
CA SER A 25 -33.44 34.67 -36.95
C SER A 25 -32.46 35.70 -37.59
N LEU A 26 -31.18 35.26 -37.56
CA LEU A 26 -30.15 35.23 -38.62
C LEU A 26 -29.47 36.54 -39.10
N ASN A 27 -28.18 36.68 -38.77
CA ASN A 27 -27.03 36.60 -39.69
C ASN A 27 -25.76 37.16 -39.01
N TYR A 28 -24.62 36.45 -39.09
CA TYR A 28 -23.31 37.06 -38.86
C TYR A 28 -22.30 36.56 -39.90
N HIS A 29 -21.84 37.50 -40.73
CA HIS A 29 -20.65 37.44 -41.55
C HIS A 29 -19.49 38.12 -40.81
N GLY A 30 -18.27 37.60 -40.97
CA GLY A 30 -17.09 38.44 -41.19
C GLY A 30 -16.17 38.76 -40.00
N LYS A 31 -14.98 38.15 -40.08
CA LYS A 31 -13.61 38.72 -39.93
C LYS A 31 -13.18 39.42 -38.63
N ALA A 32 -12.05 38.93 -38.11
CA ALA A 32 -11.09 39.58 -37.20
C ALA A 32 -10.42 40.82 -37.87
N PRO A 33 -9.68 41.73 -37.18
CA PRO A 33 -8.44 41.37 -36.44
C PRO A 33 -7.99 42.27 -35.24
N ASP A 34 -6.95 41.77 -34.54
CA ASP A 34 -5.80 42.40 -33.85
C ASP A 34 -5.93 43.53 -32.80
N TYR A 35 -5.32 43.36 -31.62
CA TYR A 35 -4.07 44.05 -31.18
C TYR A 35 -3.69 43.79 -29.70
N SER A 36 -2.40 43.48 -29.51
CA SER A 36 -1.43 43.78 -28.42
C SER A 36 -1.86 44.22 -26.99
N GLY A 37 -1.20 43.66 -25.96
CA GLY A 37 -0.98 44.35 -24.68
C GLY A 37 -0.63 43.46 -23.47
N ASN A 38 0.57 43.65 -22.90
CA ASN A 38 1.10 42.99 -21.69
C ASN A 38 0.27 43.27 -20.40
N LYS A 39 0.06 42.24 -19.55
CA LYS A 39 0.48 42.19 -18.11
C LYS A 39 -0.04 40.95 -17.36
N LEU A 40 0.85 40.44 -16.50
CA LEU A 40 0.75 39.43 -15.42
C LEU A 40 -0.63 39.21 -14.77
N VAL A 41 -0.98 37.94 -14.48
CA VAL A 41 -1.30 37.37 -13.15
C VAL A 41 -1.51 35.84 -13.29
N ASN A 42 -1.01 35.09 -12.30
CA ASN A 42 -1.22 33.66 -12.02
C ASN A 42 -2.55 33.07 -12.51
N GLN A 43 -2.50 31.92 -13.18
CA GLN A 43 -3.34 30.76 -12.87
C GLN A 43 -2.91 29.51 -13.67
N SER A 44 -2.97 28.38 -12.98
CA SER A 44 -2.87 27.00 -13.47
C SER A 44 -3.63 26.73 -14.78
N HIS A 45 -3.06 25.97 -15.72
CA HIS A 45 -3.71 24.80 -16.33
C HIS A 45 -2.79 24.00 -17.27
N ASN A 46 -3.07 22.69 -17.31
CA ASN A 46 -2.55 21.68 -18.20
C ASN A 46 -2.95 21.97 -19.66
N GLU A 47 -2.04 21.74 -20.60
CA GLU A 47 -2.36 21.52 -22.01
C GLU A 47 -2.09 20.06 -22.38
N ILE A 48 -3.09 19.38 -22.97
CA ILE A 48 -2.88 18.30 -23.94
C ILE A 48 -3.88 18.48 -25.08
N SER A 49 -3.34 18.43 -26.30
CA SER A 49 -3.99 18.66 -27.59
C SER A 49 -4.85 17.46 -28.07
N PHE A 50 -5.87 17.72 -28.89
CA PHE A 50 -6.72 16.71 -29.54
C PHE A 50 -6.47 16.62 -31.05
N PHE A 51 -6.49 15.39 -31.60
CA PHE A 51 -6.74 15.10 -33.02
C PHE A 51 -8.18 14.60 -33.22
N HIS A 52 -8.81 15.04 -34.31
CA HIS A 52 -10.20 14.76 -34.70
C HIS A 52 -10.32 13.50 -35.57
N ALA A 53 -11.35 12.67 -35.37
CA ALA A 53 -11.93 11.84 -36.44
C ALA A 53 -13.41 11.51 -36.16
N ARG A 54 -14.26 11.71 -37.18
CA ARG A 54 -15.71 11.44 -37.21
C ARG A 54 -15.99 10.03 -37.75
N SER A 55 -16.89 9.28 -37.12
CA SER A 55 -18.00 8.53 -37.75
C SER A 55 -18.63 7.52 -36.78
N SER A 56 -19.94 7.30 -36.92
CA SER A 56 -20.82 6.57 -36.02
C SER A 56 -21.12 5.14 -36.52
N GLY A 57 -21.04 4.14 -35.64
CA GLY A 57 -21.50 2.76 -35.88
C GLY A 57 -21.98 2.10 -34.58
N ARG A 58 -23.09 1.34 -34.62
CA ARG A 58 -23.74 0.70 -33.46
C ARG A 58 -23.17 -0.71 -33.19
N VAL A 59 -22.92 -1.04 -31.93
CA VAL A 59 -22.65 -2.42 -31.46
C VAL A 59 -23.77 -2.85 -30.50
N LYS A 60 -24.16 -4.12 -30.58
CA LYS A 60 -25.30 -4.74 -29.87
C LYS A 60 -24.75 -5.66 -28.77
N ILE A 61 -25.16 -5.49 -27.51
CA ILE A 61 -24.74 -6.36 -26.40
C ILE A 61 -25.99 -6.95 -25.73
N ARG A 62 -25.97 -8.27 -25.50
CA ARG A 62 -27.02 -9.06 -24.84
C ARG A 62 -26.53 -9.41 -23.43
N LEU A 63 -27.33 -9.11 -22.41
CA LEU A 63 -27.02 -9.49 -21.02
C LEU A 63 -27.89 -10.69 -20.64
N CYS A 64 -27.29 -11.74 -20.07
CA CYS A 64 -27.97 -12.84 -19.41
C CYS A 64 -27.87 -12.64 -17.89
N ASP A 65 -28.97 -12.86 -17.18
CA ASP A 65 -29.04 -12.81 -15.71
C ASP A 65 -29.32 -14.23 -15.17
N PRO A 66 -28.59 -14.75 -14.17
CA PRO A 66 -28.82 -16.08 -13.64
C PRO A 66 -29.70 -16.06 -12.38
N ARG A 67 -30.95 -16.55 -12.48
CA ARG A 67 -31.58 -17.59 -11.61
C ARG A 67 -33.12 -17.70 -11.80
N PRO A 68 -33.77 -18.81 -11.38
CA PRO A 68 -34.67 -19.59 -12.23
C PRO A 68 -36.18 -19.36 -12.02
N ASN A 69 -36.93 -19.64 -13.09
CA ASN A 69 -38.35 -20.02 -13.21
C ASN A 69 -39.41 -19.16 -12.49
N ILE A 70 -40.30 -18.53 -13.28
CA ILE A 70 -41.71 -18.93 -13.47
C ILE A 70 -42.33 -18.09 -14.62
N TYR A 71 -43.17 -18.75 -15.40
CA TYR A 71 -43.83 -18.34 -16.63
C TYR A 71 -44.56 -16.99 -16.61
N SER A 72 -44.38 -16.16 -17.63
CA SER A 72 -45.47 -15.76 -18.55
C SER A 72 -44.98 -14.86 -19.69
N ARG A 73 -45.56 -15.07 -20.87
CA ARG A 73 -45.31 -14.36 -22.14
C ARG A 73 -45.90 -12.96 -22.11
N ALA A 74 -45.13 -11.95 -22.53
CA ALA A 74 -45.65 -10.79 -23.25
C ALA A 74 -44.54 -10.09 -24.04
N ASN A 75 -44.69 -10.07 -25.37
CA ASN A 75 -43.88 -9.27 -26.30
C ASN A 75 -44.22 -7.78 -26.14
N SER A 76 -43.22 -6.95 -25.85
CA SER A 76 -43.26 -5.53 -26.22
C SER A 76 -41.84 -5.01 -26.47
N SER A 77 -41.44 -4.94 -27.74
CA SER A 77 -40.24 -4.23 -28.18
C SER A 77 -40.50 -2.72 -28.19
N LYS A 78 -39.91 -1.99 -27.23
CA LYS A 78 -39.82 -0.52 -27.28
C LYS A 78 -38.48 -0.11 -27.89
N PHE A 79 -38.54 0.65 -28.98
CA PHE A 79 -37.40 1.36 -29.55
C PHE A 79 -37.26 2.72 -28.88
N PHE A 80 -36.04 3.08 -28.46
CA PHE A 80 -35.71 4.45 -28.06
C PHE A 80 -34.71 5.05 -29.05
N ARG A 81 -35.03 6.27 -29.52
CA ARG A 81 -34.17 7.12 -30.33
C ARG A 81 -33.42 8.03 -29.36
N ILE A 82 -32.09 7.99 -29.35
CA ILE A 82 -31.25 8.89 -28.57
C ILE A 82 -30.58 9.87 -29.55
N SER A 83 -30.85 11.16 -29.39
CA SER A 83 -30.09 12.25 -29.99
C SER A 83 -28.93 12.61 -29.06
N PHE A 84 -27.71 12.71 -29.61
CA PHE A 84 -26.55 13.20 -28.86
C PHE A 84 -26.53 14.73 -28.90
N THR A 85 -26.98 15.34 -27.82
CA THR A 85 -26.66 16.72 -27.44
C THR A 85 -26.55 16.75 -25.91
N ASP A 86 -25.47 17.35 -25.40
CA ASP A 86 -25.09 17.52 -23.99
C ASP A 86 -24.64 16.27 -23.19
N LEU A 87 -23.42 15.80 -23.47
CA LEU A 87 -22.63 15.06 -22.49
C LEU A 87 -21.82 16.06 -21.64
N ARG A 88 -22.44 16.59 -20.59
CA ARG A 88 -21.70 17.15 -19.46
C ARG A 88 -21.17 16.00 -18.62
N TYR A 89 -19.87 16.04 -18.35
CA TYR A 89 -19.21 15.19 -17.36
C TYR A 89 -19.88 15.36 -16.00
N HIS A 90 -20.71 14.40 -15.59
CA HIS A 90 -21.03 14.21 -14.18
C HIS A 90 -19.91 13.39 -13.56
N THR A 91 -18.97 14.10 -12.93
CA THR A 91 -18.15 13.51 -11.87
C THR A 91 -19.09 12.93 -10.82
N CYS A 92 -18.94 11.64 -10.53
CA CYS A 92 -19.66 10.97 -9.47
C CYS A 92 -19.12 11.45 -8.11
N LYS A 93 -19.48 12.67 -7.73
CA LYS A 93 -19.41 13.15 -6.34
C LYS A 93 -20.62 12.57 -5.62
N ASN A 94 -20.49 11.38 -5.04
CA ASN A 94 -21.30 10.90 -3.91
C ASN A 94 -20.76 9.54 -3.43
N PHE A 95 -19.58 9.55 -2.83
CA PHE A 95 -19.14 8.55 -1.84
C PHE A 95 -18.84 9.30 -0.53
N THR A 96 -19.82 10.06 -0.06
CA THR A 96 -19.78 10.75 1.25
C THR A 96 -21.15 10.63 1.89
N LYS A 97 -21.44 9.46 2.47
CA LYS A 97 -22.45 9.29 3.53
C LYS A 97 -22.45 7.86 4.06
N ALA A 98 -21.49 7.57 4.94
CA ALA A 98 -21.60 6.62 6.04
C ALA A 98 -20.37 6.75 6.95
N PHE A 99 -20.20 7.90 7.60
CA PHE A 99 -19.30 8.04 8.74
C PHE A 99 -20.04 8.81 9.83
N PRO A 100 -20.26 8.25 11.03
CA PRO A 100 -20.79 9.02 12.14
C PRO A 100 -19.75 10.09 12.50
N SER A 101 -20.22 11.32 12.63
CA SER A 101 -19.45 12.44 13.16
C SER A 101 -19.01 12.11 14.59
N LEU A 102 -17.72 11.89 14.78
CA LEU A 102 -17.10 11.84 16.09
C LEU A 102 -15.89 12.78 16.07
N GLU A 103 -15.98 13.86 16.85
CA GLU A 103 -14.81 14.55 17.35
C GLU A 103 -14.00 13.55 18.18
N SER A 104 -13.01 12.90 17.56
CA SER A 104 -11.97 12.16 18.26
C SER A 104 -10.68 12.24 17.46
N THR A 105 -9.81 13.16 17.85
CA THR A 105 -8.34 13.04 17.86
C THR A 105 -7.75 11.92 16.96
N MET A 106 -7.50 12.24 15.69
CA MET A 106 -6.64 11.42 14.83
C MET A 106 -5.17 11.62 15.24
N ALA A 107 -4.73 10.85 16.24
CA ALA A 107 -3.33 10.77 16.65
C ALA A 107 -2.62 9.64 15.90
N TYR A 108 -1.65 10.01 15.07
CA TYR A 108 -0.56 9.11 14.68
C TYR A 108 0.14 8.68 15.97
N GLY A 109 0.11 7.39 16.30
CA GLY A 109 0.53 6.86 17.61
C GLY A 109 -0.58 6.17 18.42
N THR A 110 -1.79 5.99 17.87
CA THR A 110 -2.76 5.08 18.49
C THR A 110 -2.31 3.63 18.33
N TYR A 111 -2.49 2.84 19.39
CA TYR A 111 -2.23 1.40 19.41
C TYR A 111 -3.54 0.68 19.73
N GLN A 112 -3.66 -0.55 19.27
CA GLN A 112 -4.81 -1.41 19.55
C GLN A 112 -4.34 -2.81 19.92
N SER A 113 -5.08 -3.49 20.80
CA SER A 113 -4.81 -4.89 21.15
C SER A 113 -5.69 -5.81 20.32
N ILE A 114 -5.08 -6.76 19.62
CA ILE A 114 -5.75 -7.78 18.80
C ILE A 114 -5.13 -9.13 19.15
N ARG A 115 -5.96 -10.07 19.62
CA ARG A 115 -5.54 -11.43 20.04
C ARG A 115 -4.35 -11.43 21.02
N GLY A 116 -4.30 -10.44 21.92
CA GLY A 116 -3.26 -10.32 22.95
C GLY A 116 -1.97 -9.64 22.49
N LEU A 117 -1.85 -9.22 21.22
CA LEU A 117 -0.70 -8.48 20.72
C LEU A 117 -1.07 -7.02 20.42
N VAL A 118 -0.10 -6.12 20.60
CA VAL A 118 -0.23 -4.70 20.28
C VAL A 118 0.02 -4.49 18.79
N PHE A 119 -0.87 -3.76 18.11
CA PHE A 119 -0.74 -3.34 16.72
C PHE A 119 -0.87 -1.82 16.60
N PRO A 120 -0.36 -1.22 15.50
CA PRO A 120 -0.70 0.16 15.14
C PRO A 120 -2.22 0.33 14.98
N GLY A 121 -2.72 1.50 15.36
CA GLY A 121 -4.13 1.86 15.34
C GLY A 121 -4.48 2.99 14.39
N GLY A 122 -5.74 3.41 14.46
CA GLY A 122 -6.26 4.55 13.71
C GLY A 122 -6.73 4.19 12.30
N PRO A 123 -7.15 5.19 11.50
CA PRO A 123 -7.76 4.96 10.19
C PRO A 123 -6.85 4.25 9.18
N MET A 124 -5.52 4.38 9.34
CA MET A 124 -4.53 3.72 8.48
C MET A 124 -4.41 2.23 8.76
N PHE A 125 -4.70 1.78 9.98
CA PHE A 125 -4.62 0.39 10.40
C PHE A 125 -5.96 -0.05 11.00
N PRO A 126 -7.01 -0.25 10.19
CA PRO A 126 -8.31 -0.68 10.69
C PRO A 126 -8.20 -2.02 11.39
N LYS A 127 -8.83 -2.14 12.57
CA LYS A 127 -8.87 -3.40 13.34
C LYS A 127 -9.27 -4.60 12.47
N LYS A 128 -10.30 -4.41 11.65
CA LYS A 128 -10.82 -5.43 10.74
C LYS A 128 -9.76 -5.91 9.75
N ASN A 129 -8.97 -5.01 9.17
CA ASN A 129 -7.94 -5.39 8.20
C ASN A 129 -6.88 -6.27 8.86
N ILE A 130 -6.45 -5.92 10.08
CA ILE A 130 -5.50 -6.75 10.83
C ILE A 130 -6.13 -8.11 11.18
N GLU A 131 -7.37 -8.15 11.69
CA GLU A 131 -8.07 -9.42 11.98
C GLU A 131 -8.18 -10.30 10.72
N ASP A 132 -8.58 -9.72 9.59
CA ASP A 132 -8.65 -10.41 8.31
C ASP A 132 -7.25 -10.92 7.86
N THR A 133 -6.19 -10.13 8.04
CA THR A 133 -4.80 -10.54 7.74
C THR A 133 -4.39 -11.76 8.57
N LEU A 134 -4.76 -11.81 9.86
CA LEU A 134 -4.45 -12.94 10.73
C LEU A 134 -5.22 -14.20 10.35
N ASP A 135 -6.41 -14.05 9.78
CA ASP A 135 -7.28 -15.17 9.35
C ASP A 135 -7.10 -15.57 7.89
N TYR A 136 -6.33 -14.79 7.12
CA TYR A 136 -6.08 -15.05 5.71
C TYR A 136 -5.25 -16.31 5.50
N VAL A 137 -5.81 -17.29 4.79
CA VAL A 137 -5.11 -18.48 4.32
C VAL A 137 -4.54 -18.19 2.92
N PRO A 138 -3.21 -18.15 2.76
CA PRO A 138 -2.61 -17.95 1.44
C PRO A 138 -2.99 -19.04 0.43
N HIS A 139 -3.10 -18.68 -0.84
CA HIS A 139 -3.32 -19.66 -1.90
C HIS A 139 -1.99 -20.24 -2.39
N ASP A 140 -2.09 -21.35 -3.12
CA ASP A 140 -0.96 -21.98 -3.78
C ASP A 140 -0.26 -20.97 -4.71
N GLY A 141 1.05 -20.82 -4.56
CA GLY A 141 1.87 -19.91 -5.37
C GLY A 141 1.91 -18.46 -4.91
N ASP A 142 1.16 -18.08 -3.85
CA ASP A 142 1.29 -16.74 -3.27
C ASP A 142 2.71 -16.51 -2.73
N ILE A 143 3.19 -15.27 -2.85
CA ILE A 143 4.46 -14.81 -2.31
C ILE A 143 4.18 -13.83 -1.18
N ILE A 144 4.53 -14.21 0.06
CA ILE A 144 4.32 -13.40 1.25
C ILE A 144 5.66 -12.84 1.72
N ILE A 145 5.75 -11.51 1.76
CA ILE A 145 6.87 -10.79 2.36
C ILE A 145 6.49 -10.44 3.80
N ALA A 146 7.22 -11.00 4.76
CA ALA A 146 7.02 -10.73 6.18
C ALA A 146 8.26 -10.08 6.79
N SER A 147 8.07 -9.18 7.74
CA SER A 147 9.18 -8.59 8.48
C SER A 147 8.71 -7.93 9.76
N TYR A 148 9.58 -7.78 10.75
CA TYR A 148 9.34 -6.75 11.76
C TYR A 148 9.51 -5.35 11.12
N PRO A 149 8.83 -4.29 11.57
CA PRO A 149 9.03 -2.97 10.99
C PRO A 149 10.51 -2.55 10.97
N LYS A 150 10.94 -1.96 9.85
CA LYS A 150 12.27 -1.37 9.66
C LYS A 150 13.45 -2.34 9.59
N THR A 151 13.18 -3.61 9.31
CA THR A 151 14.21 -4.61 9.00
C THR A 151 14.53 -4.74 7.51
N GLY A 152 14.00 -3.87 6.64
CA GLY A 152 14.32 -3.85 5.21
C GLY A 152 13.17 -4.21 4.27
N THR A 153 11.93 -4.17 4.74
CA THR A 153 10.73 -4.59 3.98
C THR A 153 10.61 -3.94 2.62
N THR A 154 10.66 -2.60 2.55
CA THR A 154 10.60 -1.88 1.26
C THR A 154 11.71 -2.28 0.30
N TRP A 155 12.90 -2.59 0.82
CA TRP A 155 13.99 -3.03 -0.04
C TRP A 155 13.69 -4.39 -0.65
N LEU A 156 13.21 -5.32 0.18
CA LEU A 156 12.81 -6.66 -0.27
C LEU A 156 11.61 -6.63 -1.22
N GLU A 157 10.61 -5.78 -0.97
CA GLU A 157 9.47 -5.55 -1.87
C GLU A 157 9.92 -5.16 -3.28
N TYR A 158 10.80 -4.16 -3.40
CA TYR A 158 11.31 -3.74 -4.71
C TYR A 158 12.19 -4.80 -5.36
N ILE A 159 13.02 -5.54 -4.61
CA ILE A 159 13.81 -6.66 -5.14
C ILE A 159 12.89 -7.74 -5.71
N VAL A 160 11.91 -8.21 -4.93
CA VAL A 160 10.97 -9.25 -5.37
C VAL A 160 10.16 -8.77 -6.58
N LEU A 161 9.67 -7.53 -6.57
CA LEU A 161 8.95 -6.97 -7.71
C LEU A 161 9.82 -6.85 -8.96
N GLN A 162 11.07 -6.40 -8.83
CA GLN A 162 12.02 -6.34 -9.95
C GLN A 162 12.26 -7.73 -10.55
N ILE A 163 12.47 -8.75 -9.70
CA ILE A 163 12.71 -10.12 -10.15
C ILE A 163 11.47 -10.67 -10.88
N VAL A 164 10.30 -10.60 -10.23
CA VAL A 164 9.06 -11.16 -10.77
C VAL A 164 8.63 -10.47 -12.07
N SER A 165 8.84 -9.16 -12.16
CA SER A 165 8.53 -8.37 -13.35
C SER A 165 9.64 -8.35 -14.41
N LYS A 166 10.75 -9.06 -14.20
CA LYS A 166 11.92 -9.03 -15.09
C LYS A 166 12.41 -7.60 -15.36
N GLY A 167 12.40 -6.77 -14.31
CA GLY A 167 12.85 -5.37 -14.35
C GLY A 167 11.89 -4.40 -15.05
N GLU A 168 10.67 -4.79 -15.38
CA GLU A 168 9.72 -3.95 -16.11
C GLU A 168 8.98 -2.96 -15.20
N LEU A 169 8.60 -3.37 -13.99
CA LEU A 169 7.80 -2.54 -13.08
C LEU A 169 8.69 -1.77 -12.12
N TYR A 170 8.51 -0.46 -11.96
CA TYR A 170 9.14 0.33 -10.90
C TYR A 170 8.15 1.38 -10.40
N PRO A 171 7.14 0.99 -9.61
CA PRO A 171 6.10 1.89 -9.15
C PRO A 171 6.65 2.90 -8.14
N ASP A 172 5.95 4.02 -7.99
CA ASP A 172 6.20 4.97 -6.90
C ASP A 172 5.93 4.32 -5.54
N PHE A 173 6.50 4.90 -4.48
CA PHE A 173 6.43 4.36 -3.11
C PHE A 173 4.99 4.09 -2.65
N ASP A 174 4.06 5.02 -2.90
CA ASP A 174 2.69 4.86 -2.46
C ASP A 174 1.96 3.79 -3.30
N GLU A 175 2.32 3.62 -4.57
CA GLU A 175 1.65 2.69 -5.47
C GLU A 175 2.02 1.22 -5.20
N ILE A 176 3.22 0.93 -4.70
CA ILE A 176 3.64 -0.45 -4.43
C ILE A 176 2.68 -1.13 -3.47
N SER A 177 2.37 -0.46 -2.34
CA SER A 177 1.48 -0.97 -1.30
C SER A 177 0.00 -0.95 -1.68
N LEU A 178 -0.37 -0.25 -2.74
CA LEU A 178 -1.76 -0.14 -3.20
C LEU A 178 -2.09 -1.14 -4.31
N LYS A 179 -1.13 -1.41 -5.21
CA LYS A 179 -1.41 -2.08 -6.50
C LYS A 179 -0.59 -3.33 -6.76
N PHE A 180 0.63 -3.43 -6.20
CA PHE A 180 1.60 -4.45 -6.60
C PHE A 180 1.92 -5.44 -5.48
N ILE A 181 2.20 -4.94 -4.28
CA ILE A 181 2.49 -5.73 -3.09
C ILE A 181 1.70 -5.14 -1.92
N PRO A 182 0.42 -5.50 -1.75
CA PRO A 182 -0.41 -4.87 -0.75
C PRO A 182 0.05 -5.14 0.66
N PHE A 183 0.09 -4.08 1.46
CA PHE A 183 0.25 -4.17 2.91
C PHE A 183 -1.10 -4.53 3.52
N LEU A 184 -1.29 -5.79 3.90
CA LEU A 184 -2.60 -6.35 4.22
C LEU A 184 -3.25 -5.67 5.42
N GLU A 185 -2.48 -5.31 6.46
CA GLU A 185 -2.97 -4.59 7.64
C GLU A 185 -3.52 -3.19 7.30
N MET A 186 -3.07 -2.58 6.21
CA MET A 186 -3.56 -1.28 5.73
C MET A 186 -4.68 -1.44 4.69
N MET A 187 -4.51 -2.35 3.73
CA MET A 187 -5.36 -2.46 2.55
C MET A 187 -6.51 -3.45 2.68
N GLY A 188 -6.38 -4.42 3.60
CA GLY A 188 -7.29 -5.54 3.74
C GLY A 188 -7.09 -6.60 2.66
N VAL A 189 -7.38 -7.84 3.02
CA VAL A 189 -7.09 -9.05 2.20
C VAL A 189 -7.87 -9.10 0.88
N SER A 190 -9.04 -8.46 0.82
CA SER A 190 -9.88 -8.41 -0.40
C SER A 190 -9.22 -7.74 -1.60
N VAL A 191 -8.15 -6.97 -1.39
CA VAL A 191 -7.38 -6.37 -2.50
C VAL A 191 -6.65 -7.43 -3.33
N LEU A 192 -6.35 -8.60 -2.75
CA LEU A 192 -5.64 -9.69 -3.42
C LEU A 192 -6.47 -10.31 -4.55
N ASP A 193 -7.80 -10.20 -4.52
CA ASP A 193 -8.68 -10.65 -5.61
C ASP A 193 -8.47 -9.88 -6.91
N LYS A 194 -7.82 -8.71 -6.84
CA LYS A 194 -7.54 -7.83 -7.98
C LYS A 194 -6.11 -7.95 -8.49
N ILE A 195 -5.27 -8.76 -7.84
CA ILE A 195 -3.87 -8.93 -8.18
C ILE A 195 -3.71 -10.17 -9.07
N GLY A 196 -3.00 -10.00 -10.19
CA GLY A 196 -2.66 -11.09 -11.09
C GLY A 196 -1.63 -12.06 -10.49
N ASN A 197 -1.42 -13.20 -11.15
CA ASN A 197 -0.41 -14.16 -10.70
C ASN A 197 1.01 -13.78 -11.20
N PRO A 198 2.05 -14.06 -10.40
CA PRO A 198 1.97 -14.51 -9.00
C PRO A 198 1.49 -13.37 -8.10
N ARG A 199 0.62 -13.68 -7.13
CA ARG A 199 0.16 -12.67 -6.17
C ARG A 199 1.23 -12.48 -5.11
N ILE A 200 1.58 -11.21 -4.87
CA ILE A 200 2.58 -10.83 -3.89
C ILE A 200 1.88 -9.94 -2.86
N CYS A 201 2.10 -10.21 -1.58
CA CYS A 201 1.58 -9.38 -0.50
C CYS A 201 2.58 -9.29 0.64
N MET A 202 2.31 -8.40 1.59
CA MET A 202 3.19 -8.24 2.74
C MET A 202 2.42 -7.99 4.04
N HIS A 203 3.05 -8.37 5.15
CA HIS A 203 2.56 -8.07 6.49
C HIS A 203 3.71 -7.94 7.51
N HIS A 204 3.41 -7.33 8.65
CA HIS A 204 4.27 -7.26 9.83
C HIS A 204 3.79 -8.16 10.98
N CYS A 205 2.80 -9.01 10.74
CA CYS A 205 2.30 -9.96 11.73
C CYS A 205 3.32 -11.08 12.05
N PRO A 206 3.47 -11.49 13.33
CA PRO A 206 4.28 -12.65 13.70
C PRO A 206 3.82 -13.95 13.05
N TYR A 207 4.75 -14.89 12.79
CA TYR A 207 4.45 -16.12 12.07
C TYR A 207 3.43 -17.00 12.82
N ASN A 208 3.51 -17.05 14.15
CA ASN A 208 2.60 -17.83 14.98
C ASN A 208 1.15 -17.28 15.03
N MET A 209 0.88 -16.09 14.50
CA MET A 209 -0.46 -15.48 14.50
C MET A 209 -1.23 -15.57 13.17
N VAL A 210 -0.54 -15.82 12.06
CA VAL A 210 -1.14 -15.88 10.72
C VAL A 210 -1.48 -17.32 10.30
N GLN A 211 -2.37 -17.50 9.32
CA GLN A 211 -2.57 -18.80 8.69
C GLN A 211 -1.47 -19.09 7.67
N LYS A 212 -1.27 -20.38 7.35
CA LYS A 212 -0.18 -20.85 6.49
C LYS A 212 -0.70 -21.72 5.36
N ASN A 213 0.05 -21.73 4.26
CA ASN A 213 -0.09 -22.70 3.19
C ASN A 213 1.32 -23.16 2.76
N ASN A 214 1.57 -24.46 2.82
CA ASN A 214 2.88 -25.04 2.48
C ASN A 214 3.26 -24.87 1.00
N LYS A 215 2.32 -24.47 0.14
CA LYS A 215 2.53 -24.18 -1.28
C LYS A 215 2.64 -22.67 -1.58
N ALA A 216 2.49 -21.82 -0.58
CA ALA A 216 2.86 -20.41 -0.68
C ALA A 216 4.32 -20.24 -0.28
N LYS A 217 4.99 -19.19 -0.77
CA LYS A 217 6.38 -18.86 -0.47
C LYS A 217 6.45 -17.69 0.51
N TYR A 218 7.28 -17.82 1.54
CA TYR A 218 7.46 -16.81 2.58
C TYR A 218 8.88 -16.25 2.54
N LEU A 219 9.03 -14.94 2.43
CA LEU A 219 10.31 -14.26 2.58
C LEU A 219 10.29 -13.43 3.85
N TYR A 220 11.14 -13.78 4.82
CA TYR A 220 11.23 -13.07 6.10
C TYR A 220 12.48 -12.19 6.16
N ALA A 221 12.28 -10.86 6.23
CA ALA A 221 13.37 -9.91 6.40
C ALA A 221 13.68 -9.64 7.87
N TYR A 222 14.95 -9.84 8.26
CA TYR A 222 15.46 -9.55 9.59
C TYR A 222 16.73 -8.70 9.53
N ARG A 223 17.04 -8.02 10.64
CA ARG A 223 18.13 -7.05 10.73
C ARG A 223 18.72 -7.05 12.14
N ARG A 224 19.93 -6.55 12.34
CA ARG A 224 20.46 -6.34 13.69
C ARG A 224 19.53 -5.47 14.55
N PRO A 225 19.30 -5.85 15.82
CA PRO A 225 18.36 -5.15 16.70
C PRO A 225 18.77 -3.69 16.94
N GLU A 226 20.08 -3.41 17.05
CA GLU A 226 20.62 -2.07 17.30
C GLU A 226 20.30 -1.10 16.15
N ASP A 227 20.41 -1.55 14.91
CA ASP A 227 20.07 -0.73 13.75
C ASP A 227 18.55 -0.61 13.57
N THR A 228 17.81 -1.67 13.92
CA THR A 228 16.35 -1.75 13.79
C THR A 228 15.68 -0.74 14.70
N ILE A 229 16.06 -0.70 15.98
CA ILE A 229 15.49 0.21 16.98
C ILE A 229 15.73 1.68 16.62
N ILE A 230 16.94 2.05 16.19
CA ILE A 230 17.25 3.42 15.73
C ILE A 230 16.43 3.77 14.49
N SER A 231 16.36 2.86 13.52
CA SER A 231 15.57 3.10 12.31
C SER A 231 14.09 3.24 12.61
N TYR A 232 13.57 2.52 13.60
CA TYR A 232 12.16 2.55 13.98
C TYR A 232 11.81 3.82 14.75
N TYR A 233 12.64 4.24 15.70
CA TYR A 233 12.48 5.51 16.38
C TYR A 233 12.39 6.69 15.40
N HIS A 234 13.35 6.79 14.48
CA HIS A 234 13.36 7.88 13.50
C HIS A 234 12.19 7.81 12.52
N PHE A 235 11.76 6.61 12.13
CA PHE A 235 10.58 6.45 11.29
C PHE A 235 9.31 6.98 11.98
N LEU A 236 9.05 6.58 13.23
CA LEU A 236 7.89 7.07 13.97
C LEU A 236 7.94 8.58 14.19
N LYS A 237 9.12 9.11 14.53
CA LYS A 237 9.36 10.56 14.65
C LYS A 237 9.02 11.29 13.35
N ASN A 238 9.45 10.78 12.20
CA ASN A 238 9.19 11.38 10.88
C ASN A 238 7.71 11.26 10.46
N MET A 239 7.00 10.25 10.96
CA MET A 239 5.56 10.07 10.76
C MET A 239 4.71 10.92 11.71
N GLY A 240 5.32 11.70 12.60
CA GLY A 240 4.64 12.47 13.64
C GLY A 240 3.99 11.62 14.73
N SER A 241 4.35 10.33 14.82
CA SER A 241 4.02 9.44 15.94
C SER A 241 5.11 9.59 16.98
N ILE A 242 4.92 10.46 17.97
CA ILE A 242 5.98 10.82 18.91
C ILE A 242 5.97 9.84 20.09
N PRO A 243 6.97 8.97 20.25
CA PRO A 243 7.33 8.52 21.59
C PRO A 243 7.97 9.69 22.35
N SER A 244 7.67 9.81 23.64
CA SER A 244 8.05 10.92 24.54
C SER A 244 9.56 11.18 24.68
N GLY A 245 10.37 10.38 23.99
CA GLY A 245 11.83 10.43 23.94
C GLY A 245 12.35 9.13 23.33
N PHE A 246 13.66 9.08 23.05
CA PHE A 246 14.29 7.83 22.64
C PHE A 246 14.30 6.80 23.78
N GLU A 247 14.49 7.24 25.03
CA GLU A 247 14.56 6.33 26.18
C GLU A 247 13.25 5.58 26.43
N GLU A 248 12.12 6.28 26.44
CA GLU A 248 10.82 5.61 26.57
C GLU A 248 10.55 4.67 25.38
N PHE A 249 10.91 5.10 24.16
CA PHE A 249 10.81 4.23 22.99
C PHE A 249 11.65 2.96 23.15
N PHE A 250 12.86 3.09 23.70
CA PHE A 250 13.77 2.00 23.96
C PHE A 250 13.17 0.97 24.93
N GLU A 251 12.61 1.44 26.04
CA GLU A 251 11.91 0.58 27.02
C GLU A 251 10.71 -0.15 26.39
N ARG A 252 9.92 0.55 25.57
CA ARG A 252 8.79 -0.04 24.85
C ARG A 252 9.22 -1.09 23.84
N PHE A 253 10.31 -0.85 23.12
CA PHE A 253 10.88 -1.81 22.18
C PHE A 253 11.36 -3.08 22.92
N LEU A 254 12.11 -2.93 24.01
CA LEU A 254 12.61 -4.07 24.79
C LEU A 254 11.49 -4.88 25.46
N SER A 255 10.47 -4.21 26.01
CA SER A 255 9.33 -4.87 26.64
C SER A 255 8.33 -5.45 25.65
N GLY A 256 8.43 -5.10 24.36
CA GLY A 256 7.44 -5.47 23.35
C GLY A 256 6.13 -4.68 23.44
N ASN A 257 6.07 -3.61 24.24
CA ASN A 257 4.93 -2.71 24.33
C ASN A 257 4.90 -1.68 23.17
N ILE A 258 5.03 -2.20 21.96
CA ILE A 258 5.03 -1.47 20.70
C ILE A 258 4.30 -2.32 19.64
N GLY A 259 3.93 -1.71 18.52
CA GLY A 259 3.31 -2.43 17.42
C GLY A 259 4.11 -3.66 17.02
N TYR A 260 3.41 -4.77 16.80
CA TYR A 260 3.93 -6.08 16.42
C TYR A 260 4.73 -6.81 17.52
N GLY A 261 4.72 -6.29 18.75
CA GLY A 261 5.23 -6.97 19.94
C GLY A 261 6.74 -6.90 20.13
N ASN A 262 7.29 -7.90 20.82
CA ASN A 262 8.72 -7.99 21.08
C ASN A 262 9.48 -8.40 19.82
N TYR A 263 10.50 -7.63 19.45
CA TYR A 263 11.32 -7.88 18.26
C TYR A 263 11.93 -9.29 18.22
N PHE A 264 12.47 -9.76 19.34
CA PHE A 264 13.16 -11.05 19.40
C PHE A 264 12.18 -12.21 19.31
N ASP A 265 11.01 -12.12 19.98
CA ASP A 265 9.93 -13.10 19.83
C ASP A 265 9.39 -13.12 18.40
N HIS A 266 9.32 -11.97 17.74
CA HIS A 266 8.93 -11.88 16.33
C HIS A 266 9.91 -12.63 15.44
N VAL A 267 11.22 -12.37 15.58
CA VAL A 267 12.26 -13.09 14.81
C VAL A 267 12.23 -14.59 15.11
N LEU A 268 12.11 -14.98 16.38
CA LEU A 268 12.05 -16.37 16.80
C LEU A 268 10.88 -17.11 16.14
N SER A 269 9.69 -16.48 16.09
CA SER A 269 8.49 -17.09 15.52
C SER A 269 8.66 -17.52 14.06
N PHE A 270 9.44 -16.78 13.28
CA PHE A 270 9.79 -17.19 11.92
C PHE A 270 10.98 -18.17 11.91
N TYR A 271 11.93 -18.00 12.84
CA TYR A 271 13.18 -18.75 12.83
C TYR A 271 12.96 -20.24 13.07
N GLU A 272 11.94 -20.59 13.87
CA GLU A 272 11.48 -21.97 14.07
C GLU A 272 11.11 -22.68 12.75
N HIS A 273 10.82 -21.91 11.69
CA HIS A 273 10.44 -22.37 10.36
C HIS A 273 11.52 -22.12 9.30
N LYS A 274 12.72 -21.69 9.69
CA LYS A 274 13.81 -21.36 8.76
C LYS A 274 14.19 -22.53 7.83
N SER A 275 13.99 -23.76 8.28
CA SER A 275 14.31 -24.98 7.51
C SER A 275 13.18 -25.44 6.60
N ASP A 276 12.00 -24.80 6.63
CA ASP A 276 10.89 -25.15 5.75
C ASP A 276 11.24 -24.76 4.30
N GLU A 277 10.97 -25.64 3.34
CA GLU A 277 11.33 -25.43 1.93
C GLU A 277 10.71 -24.16 1.32
N ASN A 278 9.59 -23.72 1.88
CA ASN A 278 8.85 -22.55 1.45
C ASN A 278 9.11 -21.29 2.31
N MET A 279 10.18 -21.28 3.13
CA MET A 279 10.60 -20.15 3.95
C MET A 279 12.02 -19.69 3.57
N LEU A 280 12.17 -18.41 3.22
CA LEU A 280 13.46 -17.79 2.97
C LEU A 280 13.75 -16.67 3.98
N PHE A 281 14.80 -16.87 4.76
CA PHE A 281 15.35 -15.85 5.65
C PHE A 281 16.27 -14.88 4.90
N VAL A 282 15.96 -13.59 4.91
CA VAL A 282 16.72 -12.53 4.25
C VAL A 282 17.31 -11.60 5.31
N SER A 283 18.64 -11.67 5.48
CA SER A 283 19.37 -10.74 6.36
C SER A 283 19.60 -9.42 5.62
N TYR A 284 19.22 -8.32 6.25
CA TYR A 284 19.54 -6.97 5.76
C TYR A 284 21.05 -6.79 5.58
N GLU A 285 21.85 -7.30 6.52
CA GLU A 285 23.30 -7.18 6.53
C GLU A 285 23.94 -7.94 5.37
N LYS A 286 23.57 -9.22 5.18
CA LYS A 286 24.09 -10.03 4.07
C LYS A 286 23.66 -9.45 2.73
N LEU A 287 22.40 -9.01 2.61
CA LEU A 287 21.90 -8.38 1.40
C LEU A 287 22.70 -7.12 1.08
N GLN A 288 23.12 -6.33 2.06
CA GLN A 288 23.99 -5.17 1.82
C GLN A 288 25.43 -5.54 1.46
N LEU A 289 26.01 -6.54 2.12
CA LEU A 289 27.41 -6.94 1.91
C LEU A 289 27.62 -7.72 0.61
N ASN A 290 26.63 -8.51 0.19
CA ASN A 290 26.71 -9.35 -1.01
C ASN A 290 25.41 -9.29 -1.82
N ARG A 291 25.12 -8.10 -2.36
CA ARG A 291 23.86 -7.81 -3.07
C ARG A 291 23.57 -8.77 -4.22
N ARG A 292 24.59 -9.08 -5.03
CA ARG A 292 24.44 -9.90 -6.24
C ARG A 292 24.00 -11.31 -5.90
N ASP A 293 24.75 -11.98 -5.01
CA ASP A 293 24.45 -13.37 -4.67
C ASP A 293 23.15 -13.50 -3.89
N GLU A 294 22.82 -12.54 -3.01
CA GLU A 294 21.56 -12.56 -2.27
C GLU A 294 20.35 -12.32 -3.19
N ILE A 295 20.46 -11.47 -4.22
CA ILE A 295 19.41 -11.30 -5.24
C ILE A 295 19.24 -12.58 -6.07
N LEU A 296 20.32 -13.22 -6.49
CA LEU A 296 20.26 -14.51 -7.20
C LEU A 296 19.63 -15.61 -6.32
N ARG A 297 19.98 -15.64 -5.03
CA ARG A 297 19.38 -16.56 -4.05
C ARG A 297 17.88 -16.31 -3.86
N ILE A 298 17.44 -15.05 -3.79
CA ILE A 298 16.03 -14.70 -3.75
C ILE A 298 15.33 -15.15 -5.04
N ALA A 299 15.92 -14.88 -6.20
CA ALA A 299 15.35 -15.30 -7.49
C ALA A 299 15.16 -16.82 -7.57
N LYS A 300 16.17 -17.59 -7.14
CA LYS A 300 16.11 -19.06 -7.07
C LYS A 300 15.00 -19.56 -6.16
N PHE A 301 14.83 -18.94 -5.00
CA PHE A 301 13.74 -19.28 -4.09
C PHE A 301 12.36 -18.96 -4.69
N LEU A 302 12.24 -17.84 -5.41
CA LEU A 302 10.99 -17.46 -6.08
C LEU A 302 10.60 -18.41 -7.21
N GLY A 303 11.58 -18.98 -7.92
CA GLY A 303 11.38 -19.96 -9.00
C GLY A 303 12.59 -20.08 -9.91
N GLU A 304 12.81 -21.26 -10.49
CA GLU A 304 13.95 -21.49 -11.39
C GLU A 304 13.87 -20.61 -12.64
N GLU A 305 12.67 -20.28 -13.11
CA GLU A 305 12.46 -19.37 -14.23
C GLU A 305 12.99 -17.95 -13.96
N TYR A 306 12.94 -17.49 -12.71
CA TYR A 306 13.47 -16.19 -12.32
C TYR A 306 14.98 -16.25 -12.20
N HIS A 307 15.51 -17.29 -11.54
CA HIS A 307 16.94 -17.49 -11.40
C HIS A 307 17.64 -17.59 -12.75
N GLN A 308 17.14 -18.44 -13.64
CA GLN A 308 17.71 -18.60 -14.96
C GLN A 308 17.68 -17.30 -15.76
N SER A 309 16.60 -16.50 -15.65
CA SER A 309 16.53 -15.20 -16.32
C SER A 309 17.61 -14.21 -15.87
N LEU A 310 18.07 -14.28 -14.62
CA LEU A 310 19.14 -13.40 -14.12
C LEU A 310 20.54 -13.94 -14.41
N ILE A 311 20.70 -15.26 -14.54
CA ILE A 311 21.98 -15.88 -14.88
C ILE A 311 22.28 -15.74 -16.38
N GLU A 312 21.26 -15.80 -17.24
CA GLU A 312 21.41 -15.70 -18.70
C GLU A 312 21.48 -14.24 -19.17
N ASP A 313 20.82 -13.31 -18.48
CA ASP A 313 20.79 -11.89 -18.81
C ASP A 313 21.50 -11.05 -17.74
N GLU A 314 22.81 -10.89 -17.92
CA GLU A 314 23.66 -10.06 -17.07
C GLU A 314 23.18 -8.60 -17.01
N ALA A 315 22.64 -8.07 -18.11
CA ALA A 315 22.16 -6.69 -18.16
C ALA A 315 20.89 -6.51 -17.31
N LEU A 316 20.01 -7.53 -17.29
CA LEU A 316 18.87 -7.56 -16.39
C LEU A 316 19.32 -7.58 -14.93
N LEU A 317 20.28 -8.44 -14.57
CA LEU A 317 20.79 -8.50 -13.20
C LEU A 317 21.40 -7.15 -12.75
N GLU A 318 22.23 -6.54 -13.59
CA GLU A 318 22.82 -5.22 -13.31
C GLU A 318 21.76 -4.11 -13.21
N LYS A 319 20.71 -4.14 -14.06
CA LYS A 319 19.56 -3.23 -13.95
C LYS A 319 18.84 -3.37 -12.61
N ILE A 320 18.63 -4.59 -12.13
CA ILE A 320 18.00 -4.85 -10.83
C ILE A 320 18.92 -4.38 -9.69
N LEU A 321 20.23 -4.64 -9.78
CA LEU A 321 21.23 -4.16 -8.82
C LEU A 321 21.29 -2.63 -8.77
N GLU A 322 21.20 -1.94 -9.90
CA GLU A 322 21.16 -0.48 -9.91
C GLU A 322 19.86 0.03 -9.25
N ARG A 323 18.70 -0.44 -9.73
CA ARG A 323 17.37 0.06 -9.32
C ARG A 323 17.03 -0.22 -7.87
N THR A 324 17.60 -1.27 -7.29
CA THR A 324 17.43 -1.62 -5.87
C THR A 324 18.58 -1.13 -5.00
N SER A 325 19.48 -0.29 -5.53
CA SER A 325 20.52 0.35 -4.71
C SER A 325 19.90 1.43 -3.81
N PHE A 326 20.54 1.69 -2.66
CA PHE A 326 20.04 2.70 -1.72
C PHE A 326 19.93 4.08 -2.37
N ASP A 327 20.93 4.49 -3.14
CA ASP A 327 20.96 5.81 -3.78
C ASP A 327 19.87 5.94 -4.85
N TYR A 328 19.67 4.89 -5.66
CA TYR A 328 18.61 4.87 -6.67
C TYR A 328 17.23 4.93 -6.00
N MET A 329 16.98 4.08 -4.99
CA MET A 329 15.70 4.07 -4.29
C MET A 329 15.45 5.41 -3.59
N LYS A 330 16.43 5.96 -2.88
CA LYS A 330 16.32 7.26 -2.19
C LYS A 330 16.03 8.41 -3.15
N LYS A 331 16.60 8.38 -4.36
CA LYS A 331 16.39 9.40 -5.39
C LYS A 331 15.01 9.28 -6.04
N ASN A 332 14.53 8.06 -6.27
CA ASN A 332 13.35 7.81 -7.10
C ASN A 332 12.08 7.51 -6.30
N LEU A 333 12.18 7.25 -4.99
CA LEU A 333 11.04 6.88 -4.16
C LEU A 333 10.78 7.96 -3.10
N SER A 334 9.53 8.39 -3.02
CA SER A 334 9.10 9.42 -2.07
C SER A 334 7.79 8.99 -1.41
N LEU A 335 7.86 8.77 -0.10
CA LEU A 335 6.67 8.45 0.71
C LEU A 335 5.89 9.74 0.96
N THR A 336 4.61 9.76 0.59
CA THR A 336 3.74 10.90 0.89
C THR A 336 3.41 10.94 2.39
N HIS A 337 3.59 12.09 3.03
CA HIS A 337 3.27 12.26 4.44
C HIS A 337 1.75 12.20 4.62
N PRO A 338 1.22 11.44 5.60
CA PRO A 338 -0.23 11.33 5.84
C PRO A 338 -0.96 12.63 6.27
N LYS A 339 -0.26 13.77 6.32
CA LYS A 339 -0.83 15.10 6.61
C LYS A 339 -0.94 15.95 5.35
N SER A 340 -0.38 15.49 4.22
CA SER A 340 -0.42 16.19 2.94
C SER A 340 -1.85 16.51 2.50
N GLU A 341 -2.77 15.55 2.67
CA GLU A 341 -4.18 15.71 2.32
C GLU A 341 -4.90 16.79 3.15
N LYS A 342 -4.45 17.03 4.39
CA LYS A 342 -5.07 18.01 5.28
C LYS A 342 -4.56 19.43 5.06
N GLU A 343 -3.32 19.55 4.64
CA GLU A 343 -2.61 20.84 4.57
C GLU A 343 -2.58 21.41 3.14
N GLY A 344 -3.11 20.69 2.15
CA GLY A 344 -3.17 21.14 0.75
C GLY A 344 -1.81 21.17 0.04
N GLU A 345 -0.74 20.76 0.74
CA GLU A 345 0.64 20.69 0.24
C GLU A 345 1.14 19.25 0.26
N ARG A 346 1.80 18.80 -0.82
CA ARG A 346 2.40 17.46 -0.89
C ARG A 346 3.66 17.42 -0.03
N LYS A 347 3.51 17.10 1.24
CA LYS A 347 4.61 16.83 2.17
C LYS A 347 5.12 15.41 1.99
N THR A 348 6.42 15.22 2.04
CA THR A 348 7.08 13.92 1.91
C THR A 348 7.71 13.52 3.24
N VAL A 349 7.75 12.22 3.52
CA VAL A 349 8.43 11.66 4.69
C VAL A 349 9.86 11.33 4.29
N ASN A 350 10.83 11.74 5.11
CA ASN A 350 12.20 11.25 4.96
C ASN A 350 12.28 9.77 5.37
N PHE A 351 11.90 8.88 4.46
CA PHE A 351 11.86 7.43 4.68
C PHE A 351 13.24 6.78 4.52
N PHE A 352 14.01 7.22 3.51
CA PHE A 352 15.37 6.74 3.22
C PHE A 352 16.41 7.52 4.02
N ARG A 353 16.68 7.04 5.24
CA ARG A 353 17.54 7.74 6.22
C ARG A 353 19.04 7.66 5.88
N LYS A 354 19.68 6.52 6.21
CA LYS A 354 21.13 6.30 6.00
C LYS A 354 21.45 5.07 5.15
N GLY A 355 20.68 3.98 5.28
CA GLY A 355 20.93 2.76 4.51
C GLY A 355 22.26 2.08 4.82
N VAL A 356 22.74 2.17 6.07
CA VAL A 356 24.03 1.59 6.49
C VAL A 356 23.84 0.59 7.62
N ILE A 357 24.80 -0.34 7.75
CA ILE A 357 24.98 -1.22 8.92
C ILE A 357 25.79 -0.51 10.00
N GLY A 358 25.46 -0.73 11.28
CA GLY A 358 26.25 -0.29 12.43
C GLY A 358 26.00 1.15 12.87
N ASP A 359 24.88 1.75 12.45
CA ASP A 359 24.46 3.07 12.95
C ASP A 359 23.91 2.97 14.39
N GLY A 360 23.33 1.82 14.72
CA GLY A 360 22.86 1.46 16.05
C GLY A 360 23.97 1.54 17.10
N GLU A 361 25.09 0.87 16.85
CA GLU A 361 26.25 0.84 17.76
C GLU A 361 26.82 2.23 18.05
N LYS A 362 26.74 3.14 17.06
CA LYS A 362 27.21 4.53 17.20
C LYS A 362 26.21 5.43 17.93
N SER A 363 24.94 5.05 17.95
CA SER A 363 23.84 5.89 18.46
C SER A 363 23.39 5.47 19.86
N LEU A 364 23.56 4.21 20.22
CA LEU A 364 23.14 3.65 21.50
C LEU A 364 24.22 3.78 22.57
N SER A 365 23.80 4.02 23.82
CA SER A 365 24.73 3.95 24.96
C SER A 365 25.25 2.52 25.16
N ALA A 366 26.39 2.37 25.84
CA ALA A 366 26.94 1.04 26.16
C ALA A 366 25.95 0.19 26.97
N GLU A 367 25.19 0.82 27.87
CA GLU A 367 24.14 0.15 28.65
C GLU A 367 23.00 -0.34 27.75
N GLN A 368 22.51 0.49 26.82
CA GLN A 368 21.46 0.11 25.88
C GLN A 368 21.89 -1.04 24.97
N GLN A 369 23.13 -1.01 24.49
CA GLN A 369 23.71 -2.10 23.69
C GLN A 369 23.76 -3.40 24.48
N GLU A 370 24.23 -3.37 25.73
CA GLU A 370 24.30 -4.57 26.56
C GLU A 370 22.90 -5.12 26.88
N ARG A 371 21.92 -4.26 27.13
CA ARG A 371 20.52 -4.68 27.35
C ARG A 371 19.92 -5.36 26.13
N LEU A 372 20.20 -4.86 24.92
CA LEU A 372 19.78 -5.51 23.66
C LEU A 372 20.49 -6.86 23.47
N LYS A 373 21.82 -6.92 23.67
CA LYS A 373 22.61 -8.15 23.56
C LYS A 373 22.12 -9.20 24.57
N SER A 374 21.86 -8.81 25.81
CA SER A 374 21.32 -9.68 26.86
C SER A 374 19.95 -10.23 26.49
N MET A 375 19.05 -9.38 25.99
CA MET A 375 17.74 -9.84 25.52
C MET A 375 17.85 -10.78 24.31
N ALA A 376 18.71 -10.47 23.34
CA ALA A 376 18.97 -11.32 22.18
C ALA A 376 19.49 -12.70 22.60
N LYS A 377 20.49 -12.76 23.48
CA LYS A 377 21.03 -14.01 24.03
C LYS A 377 19.96 -14.82 24.76
N LYS A 378 19.09 -14.15 25.54
CA LYS A 378 18.02 -14.81 26.29
C LYS A 378 16.95 -15.42 25.38
N LYS A 379 16.55 -14.70 24.32
CA LYS A 379 15.41 -15.07 23.48
C LYS A 379 15.79 -15.92 22.27
N LEU A 380 16.99 -15.73 21.71
CA LEU A 380 17.45 -16.36 20.47
C LEU A 380 18.57 -17.36 20.72
N GLN A 381 18.65 -17.91 21.94
CA GLN A 381 19.64 -18.93 22.27
C GLN A 381 19.51 -20.11 21.29
N GLY A 382 20.64 -20.55 20.71
CA GLY A 382 20.66 -21.63 19.73
C GLY A 382 20.22 -21.22 18.31
N CYS A 383 19.81 -19.98 18.09
CA CYS A 383 19.47 -19.49 16.76
C CYS A 383 20.71 -18.97 16.03
N GLU A 384 20.92 -19.36 14.77
CA GLU A 384 22.03 -18.87 13.93
C GLU A 384 22.00 -17.35 13.76
N VAL A 385 20.81 -16.74 13.76
CA VAL A 385 20.65 -15.28 13.69
C VAL A 385 21.34 -14.58 14.87
N LEU A 386 21.40 -15.21 16.05
CA LEU A 386 22.14 -14.67 17.19
C LEU A 386 23.64 -14.67 16.89
N ASN A 387 24.17 -15.74 16.30
CA ASN A 387 25.58 -15.81 15.93
C ASN A 387 25.95 -14.75 14.90
N GLU A 388 25.04 -14.45 13.96
CA GLU A 388 25.24 -13.36 13.00
C GLU A 388 25.30 -11.98 13.66
N TRP A 389 24.52 -11.75 14.71
CA TRP A 389 24.49 -10.47 15.42
C TRP A 389 25.60 -10.31 16.47
N MET A 390 26.12 -11.42 16.97
CA MET A 390 27.18 -11.44 18.00
C MET A 390 28.59 -11.57 17.42
N LYS A 391 28.73 -11.73 16.09
CA LYS A 391 30.04 -11.65 15.43
C LYS A 391 30.55 -10.23 15.51
N GLU A 392 31.64 -10.06 16.28
CA GLU A 392 32.41 -8.83 16.41
C GLU A 392 33.23 -8.52 15.15
#